data_AF-A0A373FJ93-F1
#
_entry.id   AF-A0A373FJ93-F1
#
_cell.length_a   1.000
_cell.length_b   1.000
_cell.length_c   1.000
_cell.angle_alpha   90.00
_cell.angle_beta   90.00
_cell.angle_gamma   90.00
#
_symmetry.space_group_name_H-M   'P 1'
#
loop_
_entity.id
_entity.type
_entity.pdbx_description
1 polymer ?
#
loop_
_entity_poly.entity_id
_entity_poly.type
_entity_poly.pdbx_seq_one_letter_code
_entity_poly.pdbx_strand_id
1 'polypeptide(L)'
;MQFNTFLHRTALAATVASAVLLTACAQQSPAAGDSARTTSVATANSVEGTVSWRERIALPPDAVLVIQLQDTSRADAPAQVIEQQAIRLQNLQPPHNYRLSVDPKKLNPSAMYTVTARVTSNGGNTLHFINDRANPVLTQGAGNKVDMVLVRTGS
;
A
#
# COMPACT_ATOMS: atom_id res chain seq x y z
N MET A 1 -1.44 35.51 20.63
CA MET A 1 -1.83 34.65 21.76
C MET A 1 -2.93 35.36 22.51
N GLN A 2 -4.19 34.95 22.32
CA GLN A 2 -5.32 35.51 23.05
C GLN A 2 -6.16 34.32 23.52
N PHE A 3 -5.94 33.98 24.78
CA PHE A 3 -6.71 33.03 25.57
C PHE A 3 -8.15 33.54 25.64
N ASN A 4 -9.11 32.73 25.21
CA ASN A 4 -10.52 33.05 25.42
C ASN A 4 -11.01 32.38 26.71
N THR A 5 -11.50 33.25 27.59
CA THR A 5 -11.74 33.07 29.00
C THR A 5 -13.02 32.30 29.29
N PHE A 6 -12.92 31.50 30.34
CA PHE A 6 -13.95 30.84 31.13
C PHE A 6 -15.12 31.76 31.58
N LEU A 7 -16.16 31.09 32.10
CA LEU A 7 -17.23 31.57 33.01
C LEU A 7 -18.45 32.25 32.38
N HIS A 8 -19.57 31.51 32.37
CA HIS A 8 -20.87 31.93 32.91
C HIS A 8 -21.42 30.69 33.67
N ARG A 9 -21.26 30.51 34.99
CA ARG A 9 -22.13 31.02 36.11
C ARG A 9 -23.51 31.44 35.58
N THR A 10 -24.64 30.84 35.93
CA THR A 10 -25.16 30.49 37.26
C THR A 10 -26.40 29.60 37.13
N ALA A 11 -26.64 28.78 38.14
CA ALA A 11 -27.85 27.99 38.35
C ALA A 11 -29.11 28.84 38.52
N LEU A 12 -30.25 28.33 38.06
CA LEU A 12 -31.55 28.61 38.67
C LEU A 12 -32.43 27.36 38.54
N ALA A 13 -32.76 26.78 39.69
CA ALA A 13 -33.72 25.71 39.84
C ALA A 13 -35.14 26.27 39.77
N ALA A 14 -36.03 25.59 39.05
CA ALA A 14 -37.47 25.72 39.24
C ALA A 14 -38.12 24.35 38.97
N THR A 15 -38.52 23.71 40.06
CA THR A 15 -39.29 22.47 40.10
C THR A 15 -40.75 22.74 39.74
N VAL A 16 -41.32 21.98 38.81
CA VAL A 16 -42.78 21.76 38.70
C VAL A 16 -43.03 20.28 38.50
N ALA A 17 -44.02 19.79 39.24
CA ALA A 17 -44.30 18.40 39.55
C ALA A 17 -45.26 17.72 38.57
N SER A 18 -45.09 16.39 38.45
CA SER A 18 -46.08 15.32 38.26
C SER A 18 -46.89 15.23 36.94
N ALA A 19 -46.66 14.14 36.17
CA ALA A 19 -47.62 13.02 36.02
C ALA A 19 -47.17 11.98 34.94
N VAL A 20 -46.98 10.74 35.40
CA VAL A 20 -47.29 9.43 34.79
C VAL A 20 -47.19 9.25 33.27
N LEU A 21 -46.21 8.46 32.83
CA LEU A 21 -46.41 7.24 32.05
C LEU A 21 -45.39 6.18 32.50
N LEU A 22 -45.86 5.04 33.01
CA LEU A 22 -45.04 3.86 33.27
C LEU A 22 -44.67 3.23 31.91
N THR A 23 -43.57 3.70 31.33
CA THR A 23 -42.98 3.05 30.15
C THR A 23 -42.23 1.81 30.63
N ALA A 24 -42.93 0.68 30.63
CA ALA A 24 -42.32 -0.63 30.68
C ALA A 24 -41.66 -0.91 29.32
N CYS A 25 -40.34 -1.00 29.30
CA CYS A 25 -39.58 -1.93 28.47
C CYS A 25 -38.25 -2.18 29.17
N ALA A 26 -38.18 -3.33 29.83
CA ALA A 26 -36.93 -4.00 30.13
C ALA A 26 -36.17 -4.24 28.83
N GLN A 27 -34.85 -4.02 28.84
CA GLN A 27 -33.83 -5.00 28.45
C GLN A 27 -32.50 -4.27 28.25
N GLN A 28 -31.73 -4.22 29.35
CA GLN A 28 -30.29 -4.12 29.27
C GLN A 28 -29.80 -5.36 28.53
N SER A 29 -29.52 -5.20 27.24
CA SER A 29 -28.72 -6.13 26.46
C SER A 29 -27.25 -5.74 26.65
N PRO A 30 -26.44 -6.48 27.41
CA PRO A 30 -25.01 -6.46 27.21
C PRO A 30 -24.75 -7.26 25.93
N ALA A 31 -24.91 -6.61 24.78
CA ALA A 31 -24.22 -7.05 23.59
C ALA A 31 -22.74 -6.81 23.88
N ALA A 32 -22.09 -7.83 24.44
CA ALA A 32 -20.65 -7.97 24.38
C ALA A 32 -20.29 -7.74 22.91
N GLY A 33 -19.71 -6.57 22.65
CA GLY A 33 -19.13 -6.23 21.37
C GLY A 33 -17.94 -7.14 21.18
N ASP A 34 -18.20 -8.36 20.71
CA ASP A 34 -17.22 -9.10 19.95
C ASP A 34 -17.13 -8.43 18.58
N SER A 35 -16.60 -7.20 18.60
CA SER A 35 -15.88 -6.67 17.44
C SER A 35 -14.58 -7.47 17.37
N ALA A 36 -14.70 -8.77 17.09
CA ALA A 36 -13.74 -9.50 16.32
C ALA A 36 -13.64 -8.75 14.99
N ARG A 37 -12.82 -7.70 15.00
CA ARG A 37 -12.30 -7.07 13.82
C ARG A 37 -11.40 -8.12 13.19
N THR A 38 -12.01 -9.10 12.56
CA THR A 38 -11.37 -9.88 11.51
C THR A 38 -11.06 -8.84 10.45
N THR A 39 -9.92 -8.19 10.59
CA THR A 39 -9.20 -7.61 9.46
C THR A 39 -8.86 -8.80 8.59
N SER A 40 -9.86 -9.29 7.85
CA SER A 40 -9.63 -10.04 6.63
C SER A 40 -8.83 -9.07 5.78
N VAL A 41 -7.51 -9.20 5.84
CA VAL A 41 -6.61 -8.53 4.93
C VAL A 41 -6.97 -9.16 3.59
N ALA A 42 -7.95 -8.57 2.91
CA ALA A 42 -8.29 -8.96 1.56
C ALA A 42 -7.02 -8.75 0.76
N THR A 43 -6.32 -9.84 0.46
CA THR A 43 -5.13 -9.80 -0.37
C THR A 43 -5.54 -9.20 -1.70
N ALA A 44 -5.09 -7.98 -1.97
CA ALA A 44 -5.47 -7.31 -3.20
C ALA A 44 -4.96 -8.14 -4.39
N ASN A 45 -5.79 -8.28 -5.42
CA ASN A 45 -5.45 -9.07 -6.61
C ASN A 45 -4.56 -8.30 -7.61
N SER A 46 -4.13 -7.09 -7.25
CA SER A 46 -3.25 -6.29 -8.09
C SER A 46 -2.34 -5.40 -7.27
N VAL A 47 -1.12 -5.21 -7.77
CA VAL A 47 -0.15 -4.25 -7.25
C VAL A 47 0.08 -3.15 -8.28
N GLU A 48 0.01 -1.90 -7.84
CA GLU A 48 0.04 -0.74 -8.71
C GLU A 48 1.00 0.32 -8.21
N GLY A 49 1.32 1.28 -9.07
CA GLY A 49 2.05 2.47 -8.68
C GLY A 49 2.76 3.09 -9.86
N THR A 50 3.80 3.85 -9.53
CA THR A 50 4.55 4.63 -10.49
C THR A 50 6.05 4.37 -10.34
N VAL A 51 6.75 4.28 -11.46
CA VAL A 51 8.21 4.17 -11.53
C VAL A 51 8.81 5.47 -12.01
N SER A 52 9.80 6.00 -11.31
CA SER A 52 10.51 7.23 -11.68
C SER A 52 12.01 7.12 -11.43
N TRP A 53 12.79 8.02 -12.03
CA TRP A 53 14.22 8.22 -11.76
C TRP A 53 14.56 9.69 -11.99
N ARG A 54 15.69 10.16 -11.44
CA ARG A 54 16.04 11.60 -11.43
C ARG A 54 16.97 11.99 -12.56
N GLU A 55 17.82 11.07 -12.98
CA GLU A 55 18.87 11.31 -13.96
C GLU A 55 18.28 11.43 -15.36
N ARG A 56 18.59 12.55 -16.02
CA ARG A 56 18.22 12.78 -17.42
C ARG A 56 19.33 12.28 -18.33
N ILE A 57 19.37 10.96 -18.53
CA ILE A 57 20.28 10.32 -19.49
C ILE A 57 19.51 9.84 -20.71
N ALA A 58 20.18 9.79 -21.86
CA ALA A 58 19.64 9.15 -23.05
C ALA A 58 19.67 7.63 -22.85
N LEU A 59 18.49 7.03 -22.71
CA LEU A 59 18.36 5.58 -22.73
C LEU A 59 18.45 5.06 -24.17
N PRO A 60 19.05 3.88 -24.40
CA PRO A 60 19.00 3.22 -25.69
C PRO A 60 17.55 3.00 -26.18
N PRO A 61 17.30 2.96 -27.49
CA PRO A 61 15.94 2.79 -28.04
C PRO A 61 15.33 1.42 -27.70
N ASP A 62 16.17 0.42 -27.42
CA ASP A 62 15.78 -0.93 -26.99
C ASP A 62 15.64 -1.06 -25.46
N ALA A 63 15.70 0.04 -24.70
CA ALA A 63 15.54 0.01 -23.25
C ALA A 63 14.13 -0.46 -22.84
N VAL A 64 14.10 -1.37 -21.87
CA VAL A 64 12.90 -1.97 -21.31
C VAL A 64 12.89 -1.75 -19.80
N LEU A 65 11.80 -1.19 -19.29
CA LEU A 65 11.48 -1.20 -17.88
C LEU A 65 10.82 -2.54 -17.53
N VAL A 66 11.45 -3.30 -16.65
CA VAL A 66 10.96 -4.58 -16.16
C VAL A 66 10.55 -4.40 -14.70
N ILE A 67 9.27 -4.62 -14.41
CA ILE A 67 8.69 -4.61 -13.07
C ILE A 67 8.34 -6.04 -12.69
N GLN A 68 8.76 -6.50 -11.51
CA GLN A 68 8.52 -7.86 -11.03
C GLN A 68 7.92 -7.83 -9.63
N LEU A 69 6.86 -8.61 -9.42
CA LEU A 69 6.39 -9.02 -8.10
C LEU A 69 7.11 -10.30 -7.73
N GLN A 70 7.77 -10.31 -6.57
CA GLN A 70 8.60 -11.41 -6.13
C GLN A 70 8.21 -11.88 -4.72
N ASP A 71 8.25 -13.20 -4.50
CA ASP A 71 8.25 -13.79 -3.16
C ASP A 71 9.66 -13.73 -2.59
N THR A 72 9.80 -13.01 -1.47
CA THR A 72 11.05 -12.79 -0.73
C THR A 72 10.99 -13.36 0.69
N SER A 73 10.06 -14.29 0.94
CA SER A 73 9.94 -14.98 2.23
C SER A 73 11.18 -15.82 2.60
N ARG A 74 11.96 -16.24 1.59
CA ARG A 74 13.17 -17.03 1.77
C ARG A 74 14.42 -16.15 1.72
N ALA A 75 15.10 -16.00 2.85
CA ALA A 75 16.33 -15.21 2.93
C ALA A 75 17.50 -15.82 2.14
N ASP A 76 17.60 -17.16 2.11
CA ASP A 76 18.76 -17.87 1.56
C ASP A 76 18.52 -18.43 0.14
N ALA A 77 17.52 -17.93 -0.58
CA ALA A 77 17.20 -18.40 -1.92
C ALA A 77 16.92 -17.22 -2.86
N PRO A 78 17.16 -17.40 -4.19
CA PRO A 78 16.71 -16.43 -5.17
C PRO A 78 15.20 -16.18 -5.03
N ALA A 79 14.81 -14.91 -5.08
CA ALA A 79 13.41 -14.52 -4.99
C ALA A 79 12.61 -15.10 -6.17
N GLN A 80 11.46 -15.70 -5.89
CA GLN A 80 10.62 -16.28 -6.92
C GLN A 80 9.77 -15.18 -7.56
N VAL A 81 9.84 -15.04 -8.88
CA VAL A 81 8.97 -14.11 -9.62
C VAL A 81 7.57 -14.69 -9.71
N ILE A 82 6.59 -13.97 -9.19
CA ILE A 82 5.17 -14.33 -9.20
C ILE A 82 4.48 -13.77 -10.44
N GLU A 83 4.74 -12.49 -10.72
CA GLU A 83 4.24 -11.78 -11.89
C GLU A 83 5.28 -10.79 -12.40
N GLN A 84 5.25 -10.51 -13.69
CA GLN A 84 6.17 -9.59 -14.35
C GLN A 84 5.45 -8.76 -15.41
N GLN A 85 5.81 -7.48 -15.48
CA GLN A 85 5.45 -6.58 -16.57
C GLN A 85 6.71 -6.01 -17.21
N ALA A 86 6.74 -5.98 -18.54
CA ALA A 86 7.81 -5.37 -19.32
C ALA A 86 7.22 -4.23 -20.18
N ILE A 87 7.84 -3.06 -20.12
CA ILE A 87 7.43 -1.85 -20.82
C ILE A 87 8.60 -1.37 -21.67
N ARG A 88 8.43 -1.33 -22.99
CA ARG A 88 9.44 -0.73 -23.89
C ARG A 88 9.40 0.78 -23.71
N LEU A 89 10.55 1.37 -23.38
CA LEU A 89 10.62 2.79 -23.06
C LEU A 89 10.59 3.66 -24.31
N GLN A 90 11.28 3.30 -25.41
CA GLN A 90 11.20 4.03 -26.71
C GLN A 90 11.14 5.57 -26.56
N ASN A 91 12.07 6.13 -25.78
CA ASN A 91 12.19 7.56 -25.48
C ASN A 91 11.11 8.18 -24.55
N LEU A 92 10.18 7.39 -24.04
CA LEU A 92 9.25 7.81 -23.01
C LEU A 92 10.03 8.19 -21.74
N GLN A 93 9.65 9.32 -21.16
CA GLN A 93 10.25 9.85 -19.94
C GLN A 93 9.47 9.34 -18.71
N PRO A 94 10.13 9.18 -17.56
CA PRO A 94 9.44 8.93 -16.30
C PRO A 94 8.57 10.14 -15.93
N PRO A 95 7.50 9.96 -15.13
CA PRO A 95 7.09 8.71 -14.50
C PRO A 95 6.34 7.71 -15.40
N HIS A 96 6.46 6.41 -15.11
CA HIS A 96 5.71 5.34 -15.76
C HIS A 96 4.78 4.62 -14.79
N ASN A 97 3.49 4.55 -15.12
CA ASN A 97 2.52 3.79 -14.33
C ASN A 97 2.63 2.30 -14.64
N TYR A 98 2.41 1.46 -13.62
CA TYR A 98 2.39 0.01 -13.77
C TYR A 98 1.24 -0.62 -12.99
N ARG A 99 0.85 -1.83 -13.40
CA ARG A 99 -0.16 -2.65 -12.74
C ARG A 99 0.17 -4.12 -12.97
N LEU A 100 0.47 -4.82 -11.88
CA LEU A 100 0.68 -6.27 -11.85
C LEU A 100 -0.59 -6.94 -11.33
N SER A 101 -1.35 -7.57 -12.21
CA SER A 101 -2.51 -8.38 -11.82
C SER A 101 -2.06 -9.78 -11.43
N VAL A 102 -2.46 -10.25 -10.26
CA VAL A 102 -2.00 -11.51 -9.67
C VAL A 102 -3.20 -12.43 -9.43
N ASP A 103 -3.05 -13.72 -9.80
CA ASP A 103 -4.01 -14.75 -9.38
C ASP A 103 -3.87 -14.99 -7.86
N PRO A 104 -4.93 -14.79 -7.06
CA PRO A 104 -4.89 -15.04 -5.62
C PRO A 104 -4.45 -16.45 -5.24
N LYS A 105 -4.64 -17.44 -6.13
CA LYS A 105 -4.19 -18.82 -5.90
C LYS A 105 -2.66 -18.97 -5.88
N LYS A 106 -1.94 -18.03 -6.47
CA LYS A 106 -0.47 -17.97 -6.44
C LYS A 106 0.06 -17.28 -5.17
N LEU A 107 -0.83 -16.65 -4.40
CA LEU A 107 -0.45 -15.89 -3.21
C LEU A 107 -0.61 -16.75 -1.94
N ASN A 108 0.43 -16.75 -1.13
CA ASN A 108 0.45 -17.29 0.21
C ASN A 108 0.30 -16.13 1.21
N PRO A 109 -0.77 -16.10 2.03
CA PRO A 109 -0.98 -15.04 3.02
C PRO A 109 0.17 -14.87 4.03
N SER A 110 0.93 -15.93 4.28
CA SER A 110 2.06 -15.93 5.21
C SER A 110 3.40 -15.54 4.57
N ALA A 111 3.48 -15.45 3.24
CA ALA A 111 4.70 -15.07 2.54
C ALA A 111 4.93 -13.55 2.57
N MET A 112 6.14 -13.13 2.19
CA MET A 112 6.51 -11.72 2.02
C MET A 112 6.67 -11.43 0.54
N TYR A 113 5.96 -10.42 0.05
CA TYR A 113 6.04 -10.01 -1.35
C TYR A 113 6.68 -8.65 -1.49
N THR A 114 7.53 -8.51 -2.50
CA THR A 114 8.17 -7.24 -2.83
C THR A 114 8.05 -6.94 -4.32
N VAL A 115 7.93 -5.67 -4.66
CA VAL A 115 8.07 -5.21 -6.05
C VAL A 115 9.49 -4.73 -6.31
N THR A 116 10.05 -5.14 -7.44
CA THR A 116 11.30 -4.60 -7.96
C THR A 116 11.06 -4.03 -9.35
N ALA A 117 11.84 -3.01 -9.70
CA ALA A 117 11.84 -2.40 -11.01
C ALA A 117 13.27 -2.12 -11.45
N ARG A 118 13.55 -2.48 -12.69
CA ARG A 118 14.85 -2.26 -13.33
C ARG A 118 14.68 -1.82 -14.78
N VAL A 119 15.57 -0.97 -15.25
CA VAL A 119 15.67 -0.61 -16.67
C VAL A 119 16.87 -1.30 -17.25
N THR A 120 16.64 -2.11 -18.29
CA THR A 120 17.67 -2.88 -18.96
C THR A 120 17.64 -2.67 -20.47
N SER A 121 18.77 -2.82 -21.16
CA SER A 121 18.86 -2.89 -22.62
C SER A 121 19.63 -4.14 -23.07
N ASN A 122 19.77 -4.32 -24.39
CA ASN A 122 20.49 -5.44 -25.00
C ASN A 122 19.96 -6.79 -24.51
N GLY A 123 18.64 -7.00 -24.57
CA GLY A 123 18.02 -8.24 -24.12
C GLY A 123 18.11 -8.53 -22.62
N GLY A 124 18.49 -7.54 -21.80
CA GLY A 124 18.67 -7.70 -20.35
C GLY A 124 20.12 -7.69 -19.88
N ASN A 125 21.09 -7.67 -20.80
CA ASN A 125 22.52 -7.76 -20.49
C ASN A 125 23.12 -6.47 -19.93
N THR A 126 22.49 -5.31 -20.16
CA THR A 126 22.95 -4.03 -19.63
C THR A 126 21.91 -3.46 -18.69
N LEU A 127 22.28 -3.25 -17.43
CA LEU A 127 21.45 -2.59 -16.41
C LEU A 127 21.73 -1.09 -16.43
N HIS A 128 20.69 -0.26 -16.52
CA HIS A 128 20.81 1.20 -16.46
C HIS A 128 20.35 1.74 -15.11
N PHE A 129 19.21 1.24 -14.64
CA PHE A 129 18.55 1.70 -13.42
C PHE A 129 17.96 0.54 -12.63
N ILE A 130 17.93 0.64 -11.30
CA ILE A 130 17.32 -0.33 -10.38
C ILE A 130 16.80 0.35 -9.12
N ASN A 131 15.78 -0.20 -8.47
CA ASN A 131 15.37 0.27 -7.14
C ASN A 131 16.38 -0.19 -6.06
N ASP A 132 16.73 0.68 -5.14
CA ASP A 132 17.70 0.45 -4.05
C ASP A 132 17.03 0.10 -2.71
N ARG A 133 15.71 0.24 -2.62
CA ARG A 133 14.91 -0.03 -1.42
C ARG A 133 14.01 -1.25 -1.64
N ALA A 134 13.73 -1.94 -0.54
CA ALA A 134 12.68 -2.95 -0.49
C ALA A 134 11.30 -2.27 -0.59
N ASN A 135 10.43 -2.81 -1.44
CA ASN A 135 9.07 -2.31 -1.67
C ASN A 135 8.05 -3.41 -1.31
N PRO A 136 7.78 -3.64 -0.01
CA PRO A 136 6.85 -4.69 0.41
C PRO A 136 5.41 -4.36 0.00
N VAL A 137 4.66 -5.37 -0.41
CA VAL A 137 3.27 -5.25 -0.87
C VAL A 137 2.43 -6.47 -0.48
N LEU A 138 1.11 -6.33 -0.56
CA LEU A 138 0.07 -7.38 -0.42
C LEU A 138 -0.10 -8.00 0.97
N THR A 139 0.97 -8.35 1.66
CA THR A 139 0.96 -9.09 2.93
C THR A 139 1.72 -8.33 4.02
N GLN A 140 1.72 -8.85 5.26
CA GLN A 140 2.43 -8.25 6.40
C GLN A 140 2.04 -6.79 6.72
N GLY A 141 0.78 -6.44 6.46
CA GLY A 141 0.27 -5.07 6.64
C GLY A 141 0.69 -4.09 5.53
N ALA A 142 1.41 -4.55 4.51
CA ALA A 142 1.71 -3.74 3.33
C ALA A 142 0.48 -3.57 2.44
N GLY A 143 0.37 -2.38 1.85
CA GLY A 143 -0.69 -2.08 0.87
C GLY A 143 -0.43 -2.74 -0.48
N ASN A 144 -1.26 -2.39 -1.45
CA ASN A 144 -1.15 -2.87 -2.82
C ASN A 144 -0.72 -1.76 -3.81
N LYS A 145 -0.28 -0.62 -3.29
CA LYS A 145 0.23 0.50 -4.08
C LYS A 145 1.62 0.89 -3.61
N VAL A 146 2.58 0.98 -4.52
CA VAL A 146 3.93 1.43 -4.21
C VAL A 146 4.56 2.20 -5.36
N ASP A 147 5.05 3.39 -5.05
CA ASP A 147 5.79 4.20 -6.00
C ASP A 147 7.29 3.95 -5.81
N MET A 148 8.00 3.68 -6.90
CA MET A 148 9.42 3.34 -6.89
C MET A 148 10.23 4.45 -7.54
N VAL A 149 11.34 4.81 -6.87
CA VAL A 149 12.38 5.66 -7.43
C VAL A 149 13.59 4.76 -7.71
N LEU A 150 14.03 4.72 -8.96
CA LEU A 150 15.21 3.97 -9.36
C LEU A 150 16.44 4.86 -9.29
N VAL A 151 17.58 4.23 -9.03
CA VAL A 151 18.91 4.82 -9.04
C VAL A 151 19.71 4.24 -10.20
N ARG A 152 20.66 5.02 -10.71
CA ARG A 152 21.56 4.58 -11.77
C ARG A 152 22.53 3.51 -11.25
N THR A 153 22.82 2.48 -12.05
CA THR A 153 23.84 1.50 -11.66
C THR A 153 25.24 2.15 -11.67
N GLY A 154 26.06 1.88 -10.65
CA GLY A 154 27.42 2.41 -10.54
C GLY A 154 27.52 3.90 -10.14
N SER A 155 26.49 4.46 -9.51
CA SER A 155 26.52 5.80 -8.89
C SER A 155 27.19 5.82 -7.52
#